data_AF-A0A3P7JE43-F1
#
_entry.id   AF-A0A3P7JE43-F1
#
_cell.length_a   1.000
_cell.length_b   1.000
_cell.length_c   1.000
_cell.angle_alpha   90.00
_cell.angle_beta   90.00
_cell.angle_gamma   90.00
#
_symmetry.space_group_name_H-M   'P 1'
#
loop_
_entity.id
_entity.type
_entity.pdbx_description
1 polymer ?
#
loop_
_entity_poly.entity_id
_entity_poly.type
_entity_poly.pdbx_seq_one_letter_code
_entity_poly.pdbx_strand_id
1 'polypeptide(L)'
;MCDLSIVWLVWAIAQIVGINLVFYGIKNIRWKFFVPHLILRVLGTAVLGCLIAILTFSALSEENNTAHIIGLIFVALLVVFWIYSTVTECWCAHFVKRSQETGFSISVARPIGPATISLSEREAPASPPARQLPPLRHTYGGRRDPQKYAQ
;
A
#
# COMPACT_ATOMS: atom_id res chain seq x y z
N MET A 1 38.30 2.93 -10.45
CA MET A 1 37.41 3.98 -9.91
C MET A 1 36.13 4.11 -10.73
N CYS A 2 36.21 4.19 -12.07
CA CYS A 2 35.01 4.29 -12.93
C CYS A 2 34.03 3.11 -12.79
N ASP A 3 34.50 1.86 -12.71
CA ASP A 3 33.60 0.70 -12.62
C ASP A 3 32.75 0.72 -11.34
N LEU A 4 33.35 1.12 -10.21
CA LEU A 4 32.65 1.26 -8.94
C LEU A 4 31.55 2.35 -9.05
N SER A 5 31.87 3.50 -9.64
CA SER A 5 30.89 4.56 -9.89
C SER A 5 29.75 4.12 -10.80
N ILE A 6 30.05 3.31 -11.82
CA ILE A 6 29.03 2.74 -12.71
C ILE A 6 28.11 1.78 -11.93
N VAL A 7 28.66 0.91 -11.08
CA VAL A 7 27.87 0.00 -10.25
C VAL A 7 26.94 0.76 -9.31
N TRP A 8 27.42 1.81 -8.64
CA TRP A 8 26.59 2.66 -7.78
C TRP A 8 25.50 3.41 -8.56
N LEU A 9 25.81 3.87 -9.77
CA LEU A 9 24.83 4.52 -10.63
C LEU A 9 23.73 3.55 -11.07
N VAL A 10 24.11 2.34 -11.53
CA VAL A 10 23.17 1.28 -11.91
C VAL A 10 22.31 0.89 -10.72
N TRP A 11 22.90 0.81 -9.52
CA TRP A 11 22.18 0.55 -8.28
C TRP A 11 21.13 1.63 -7.98
N ALA A 12 21.51 2.91 -8.09
CA ALA A 12 20.58 4.02 -7.89
C ALA A 12 19.42 4.01 -8.89
N ILE A 13 19.71 3.75 -10.17
CA ILE A 13 18.69 3.61 -11.22
C ILE A 13 17.75 2.44 -10.91
N ALA A 14 18.28 1.28 -10.49
CA ALA A 14 17.48 0.12 -10.12
C ALA A 14 16.54 0.43 -8.93
N GLN A 15 16.99 1.19 -7.93
CA GLN A 15 16.15 1.62 -6.80
C GLN A 15 15.01 2.56 -7.26
N ILE A 16 15.31 3.52 -8.13
CA ILE A 16 14.30 4.43 -8.70
C ILE A 16 13.25 3.64 -9.50
N VAL A 17 13.71 2.70 -10.33
CA VAL A 17 12.82 1.81 -11.10
C VAL A 17 11.99 0.94 -10.17
N GLY A 18 12.59 0.38 -9.11
CA GLY A 18 11.90 -0.41 -8.09
C GLY A 18 10.74 0.35 -7.42
N ILE A 19 10.99 1.59 -7.01
CA ILE A 19 9.95 2.47 -6.42
C ILE A 19 8.82 2.74 -7.41
N ASN A 20 9.15 3.03 -8.68
CA ASN A 20 8.14 3.22 -9.72
C ASN A 20 7.31 1.95 -9.96
N LEU A 21 7.94 0.76 -9.91
CA LEU A 21 7.23 -0.51 -9.97
C LEU A 21 6.29 -0.71 -8.79
N VAL A 22 6.66 -0.27 -7.58
CA VAL A 22 5.78 -0.30 -6.41
C VAL A 22 4.55 0.57 -6.64
N PHE A 23 4.73 1.81 -7.08
CA PHE A 23 3.60 2.70 -7.39
C PHE A 23 2.71 2.12 -8.50
N TYR A 24 3.32 1.54 -9.54
CA TYR A 24 2.59 0.86 -10.61
C TYR A 24 1.85 -0.39 -10.12
N GLY A 25 2.47 -1.16 -9.22
CA GLY A 25 1.89 -2.34 -8.59
C GLY A 25 0.70 -2.00 -7.70
N ILE A 26 0.78 -0.90 -6.96
CA ILE A 26 -0.32 -0.33 -6.17
C ILE A 26 -1.48 0.07 -7.10
N LYS A 27 -1.20 0.79 -8.20
CA LYS A 27 -2.23 1.22 -9.16
C LYS A 27 -2.93 0.04 -9.86
N ASN A 28 -2.18 -0.98 -10.23
CA ASN A 28 -2.69 -2.13 -10.99
C ASN A 28 -3.03 -3.36 -10.12
N ILE A 29 -2.98 -3.23 -8.79
CA ILE A 29 -3.38 -4.26 -7.83
C ILE A 29 -2.61 -5.58 -8.06
N ARG A 30 -1.34 -5.48 -8.52
CA ARG A 30 -0.48 -6.63 -8.81
C ARG A 30 0.69 -6.68 -7.83
N TRP A 31 0.51 -7.44 -6.74
CA TRP A 31 1.50 -7.67 -5.68
C TRP A 31 2.87 -8.17 -6.16
N LYS A 32 2.90 -8.85 -7.32
CA LYS A 32 4.14 -9.34 -7.93
C LYS A 32 5.16 -8.22 -8.23
N PHE A 33 4.70 -6.99 -8.47
CA PHE A 33 5.59 -5.84 -8.71
C PHE A 33 6.24 -5.28 -7.43
N PHE A 34 5.80 -5.72 -6.25
CA PHE A 34 6.42 -5.36 -4.98
C PHE A 34 7.69 -6.17 -4.69
N VAL A 35 7.77 -7.40 -5.22
CA VAL A 35 8.88 -8.34 -5.05
C VAL A 35 10.24 -7.76 -5.48
N PRO A 36 10.41 -7.20 -6.70
CA PRO A 36 11.71 -6.68 -7.14
C PRO A 36 12.22 -5.55 -6.25
N HIS A 37 11.32 -4.66 -5.81
CA HIS A 37 11.66 -3.59 -4.87
C HIS A 37 12.09 -4.12 -3.50
N LEU A 38 11.38 -5.13 -2.98
CA LEU A 38 11.70 -5.74 -1.70
C LEU A 38 13.07 -6.44 -1.74
N ILE A 39 13.38 -7.14 -2.84
CA ILE A 39 14.71 -7.76 -3.05
C ILE A 39 15.81 -6.69 -3.05
N LEU A 40 15.61 -5.59 -3.77
CA LEU A 40 16.55 -4.46 -3.80
C LEU A 40 16.72 -3.80 -2.42
N ARG A 41 15.66 -3.72 -1.63
CA ARG A 41 15.71 -3.22 -0.24
C ARG A 41 16.54 -4.14 0.66
N VAL A 42 16.33 -5.45 0.58
CA VAL A 42 17.08 -6.46 1.37
C VAL A 42 18.57 -6.44 0.99
N LEU A 43 18.89 -6.44 -0.30
CA LEU A 43 20.28 -6.31 -0.76
C LEU A 43 20.92 -5.00 -0.27
N GLY A 44 20.18 -3.88 -0.30
CA GLY A 44 20.65 -2.61 0.25
C GLY A 44 20.92 -2.67 1.76
N THR A 45 20.06 -3.34 2.53
CA THR A 45 20.31 -3.55 3.97
C THR A 45 21.55 -4.39 4.23
N ALA A 46 21.81 -5.42 3.42
CA ALA A 46 23.01 -6.23 3.55
C ALA A 46 24.28 -5.41 3.29
N VAL A 47 24.29 -4.57 2.25
CA VAL A 47 25.43 -3.68 1.94
C VAL A 47 25.66 -2.67 3.07
N LEU A 48 24.61 -2.05 3.61
CA LEU A 48 24.72 -1.15 4.75
C LEU A 48 25.23 -1.87 6.01
N GLY A 49 24.78 -3.10 6.25
CA GLY A 49 25.27 -3.93 7.36
C GLY A 49 26.76 -4.28 7.23
N CYS A 50 27.21 -4.64 6.03
CA CYS A 50 28.63 -4.85 5.75
C CYS A 50 29.45 -3.56 5.98
N LEU A 51 28.93 -2.40 5.56
CA LEU A 51 29.60 -1.11 5.77
C LEU A 51 29.74 -0.79 7.26
N ILE A 52 28.70 -1.03 8.07
CA ILE A 52 28.76 -0.87 9.53
C ILE A 52 29.83 -1.79 10.12
N ALA A 53 29.85 -3.07 9.73
CA ALA A 53 30.82 -4.04 10.24
C ALA A 53 32.27 -3.67 9.91
N ILE A 54 32.52 -3.14 8.71
CA ILE A 54 33.84 -2.65 8.32
C ILE A 54 34.22 -1.42 9.16
N LEU A 55 33.32 -0.44 9.28
CA LEU A 55 33.60 0.78 10.03
C LEU A 55 33.81 0.53 11.53
N THR A 56 33.06 -0.41 12.13
CA THR A 56 33.27 -0.80 13.53
C THR A 56 34.60 -1.51 13.72
N PHE A 57 34.95 -2.45 12.83
CA PHE A 57 36.24 -3.13 12.90
C PHE A 57 37.42 -2.14 12.74
N SER A 58 37.33 -1.23 11.77
CA SER A 58 38.35 -0.19 11.56
C SER A 58 38.45 0.77 12.73
N ALA A 59 37.33 1.18 13.34
CA ALA A 59 37.32 2.06 14.50
C ALA A 59 37.95 1.45 15.76
N LEU A 60 37.93 0.11 15.87
CA LEU A 60 38.56 -0.64 16.96
C LEU A 60 40.05 -0.93 16.70
N SER A 61 40.45 -1.02 15.43
CA SER A 61 41.82 -1.37 15.04
C SER A 61 42.75 -0.17 14.90
N GLU A 62 42.25 1.01 14.55
CA GLU A 62 43.07 2.21 14.31
C GLU A 62 43.11 3.16 15.53
N GLU A 63 44.31 3.69 15.81
CA GLU A 63 44.52 4.69 16.88
C GLU A 63 43.87 6.04 16.56
N ASN A 64 43.79 6.44 15.28
CA ASN A 64 43.08 7.65 14.84
C ASN A 64 41.70 7.29 14.26
N ASN A 65 40.78 6.91 15.15
CA ASN A 65 39.46 6.41 14.78
C ASN A 65 38.39 7.49 14.54
N THR A 66 38.73 8.78 14.66
CA THR A 66 37.78 9.90 14.53
C THR A 66 36.99 9.85 13.22
N ALA A 67 37.66 9.59 12.10
CA ALA A 67 37.02 9.51 10.79
C ALA A 67 36.03 8.32 10.69
N HIS A 68 36.41 7.16 11.23
CA HIS A 68 35.55 5.97 11.24
C HIS A 68 34.33 6.16 12.14
N ILE A 69 34.49 6.84 13.28
CA ILE A 69 33.37 7.18 14.19
C ILE A 69 32.38 8.12 13.50
N ILE A 70 32.87 9.18 12.85
CA ILE A 70 32.01 10.10 12.08
C ILE A 70 31.29 9.35 10.94
N GLY A 71 32.01 8.49 10.22
CA GLY A 71 31.44 7.63 9.19
C GLY A 71 30.34 6.72 9.74
N LEU A 72 30.56 6.12 10.91
CA LEU A 72 29.61 5.22 11.57
C LEU A 72 28.33 5.97 11.97
N ILE A 73 28.44 7.19 12.50
CA ILE A 73 27.27 8.04 12.81
C ILE A 73 26.47 8.33 11.54
N PHE A 74 27.14 8.70 10.44
CA PHE A 74 26.47 8.98 9.18
C PHE A 74 25.74 7.75 8.62
N VAL A 75 26.40 6.59 8.63
CA VAL A 75 25.81 5.33 8.18
C VAL A 75 24.66 4.90 9.09
N ALA A 76 24.75 5.12 10.40
CA ALA A 76 23.66 4.83 11.34
C ALA A 76 22.41 5.68 11.02
N LEU A 77 22.56 6.98 10.74
CA LEU A 77 21.46 7.83 10.31
C LEU A 77 20.85 7.36 8.99
N LEU A 78 21.69 6.94 8.03
CA LEU A 78 21.21 6.35 6.78
C LEU A 78 20.41 5.06 7.01
N VAL A 79 20.83 4.19 7.93
CA VAL A 79 20.09 2.97 8.28
C VAL A 79 18.74 3.31 8.91
N VAL A 80 18.69 4.28 9.82
CA VAL A 80 17.42 4.73 10.41
C VAL A 80 16.46 5.24 9.33
N PHE A 81 16.94 6.10 8.44
CA PHE A 81 16.15 6.59 7.31
C PHE A 81 15.70 5.45 6.39
N TRP A 82 16.60 4.49 6.10
CA TRP A 82 16.32 3.34 5.26
C TRP A 82 15.23 2.44 5.84
N ILE A 83 15.31 2.12 7.13
CA ILE A 83 14.31 1.34 7.86
C ILE A 83 12.98 2.10 7.87
N TYR A 84 13.00 3.38 8.24
CA TYR A 84 11.79 4.21 8.27
C TYR A 84 11.09 4.22 6.91
N SER A 85 11.82 4.46 5.82
CA SER A 85 11.29 4.43 4.46
C SER A 85 10.72 3.06 4.08
N THR A 86 11.35 1.97 4.51
CA THR A 86 10.86 0.61 4.22
C THR A 86 9.57 0.32 5.00
N VAL A 87 9.50 0.77 6.24
CA VAL A 87 8.29 0.63 7.08
C VAL A 87 7.14 1.41 6.45
N THR A 88 7.32 2.70 6.12
CA THR A 88 6.25 3.50 5.51
C THR A 88 5.73 2.90 4.21
N GLU A 89 6.62 2.38 3.35
CA GLU A 89 6.25 1.64 2.14
C GLU A 89 5.39 0.39 2.44
N CYS A 90 5.79 -0.41 3.44
CA CYS A 90 5.02 -1.58 3.87
C CYS A 90 3.63 -1.20 4.43
N TRP A 91 3.55 -0.13 5.21
CA TRP A 91 2.28 0.39 5.71
C TRP A 91 1.38 0.89 4.57
N CYS A 92 1.94 1.59 3.58
CA CYS A 92 1.21 2.00 2.38
C CYS A 92 0.68 0.77 1.61
N ALA A 93 1.52 -0.24 1.39
CA ALA A 93 1.12 -1.47 0.71
C ALA A 93 0.01 -2.21 1.49
N HIS A 94 0.14 -2.34 2.80
CA HIS A 94 -0.86 -2.96 3.67
C HIS A 94 -2.18 -2.19 3.67
N PHE A 95 -2.13 -0.86 3.77
CA PHE A 95 -3.32 -0.01 3.69
C PHE A 95 -4.04 -0.17 2.35
N VAL A 96 -3.31 -0.16 1.24
CA VAL A 96 -3.89 -0.42 -0.09
C VAL A 96 -4.48 -1.82 -0.14
N LYS A 97 -3.81 -2.85 0.38
CA LYS A 97 -4.36 -4.21 0.46
C LYS A 97 -5.72 -4.23 1.15
N ARG A 98 -5.76 -3.66 2.35
CA ARG A 98 -6.95 -3.64 3.22
C ARG A 98 -8.07 -2.81 2.60
N SER A 99 -7.75 -1.70 1.95
CA SER A 99 -8.74 -0.86 1.29
C SER A 99 -9.42 -1.61 0.13
N GLN A 100 -8.67 -2.48 -0.57
CA GLN A 100 -9.25 -3.37 -1.58
C GLN A 100 -10.12 -4.48 -0.95
N GLU A 101 -9.62 -5.17 0.08
CA GLU A 101 -10.37 -6.28 0.72
C GLU A 101 -11.68 -5.83 1.35
N THR A 102 -11.72 -4.61 1.87
CA THR A 102 -12.91 -4.02 2.53
C THR A 102 -13.82 -3.24 1.57
N GLY A 103 -13.43 -3.08 0.30
CA GLY A 103 -14.16 -2.26 -0.67
C GLY A 103 -14.12 -0.75 -0.37
N PHE A 104 -13.28 -0.31 0.58
CA PHE A 104 -13.01 1.09 0.87
C PHE A 104 -12.13 1.66 -0.25
N SER A 105 -12.71 1.91 -1.42
CA SER A 105 -12.00 2.57 -2.50
C SER A 105 -11.92 4.06 -2.18
N ILE A 106 -10.71 4.62 -2.08
CA ILE A 106 -10.51 6.08 -1.98
C ILE A 106 -11.11 6.81 -3.20
N SER A 107 -11.23 6.13 -4.35
CA SER A 107 -11.91 6.64 -5.55
C SER A 107 -13.41 6.31 -5.64
N VAL A 108 -13.94 5.51 -4.71
CA VAL A 108 -15.39 5.26 -4.53
C VAL A 108 -15.80 5.63 -3.09
N ALA A 109 -15.05 6.53 -2.45
CA ALA A 109 -15.43 7.13 -1.18
C ALA A 109 -16.42 8.25 -1.47
N ARG A 110 -17.61 7.83 -1.93
CA ARG A 110 -18.80 8.62 -2.21
C ARG A 110 -18.62 9.69 -3.31
N PRO A 111 -19.56 9.85 -4.25
CA PRO A 111 -19.83 11.21 -4.75
C PRO A 111 -19.95 12.11 -3.53
N ILE A 112 -19.62 13.41 -3.61
CA ILE A 112 -19.98 14.39 -2.58
C ILE A 112 -21.51 14.49 -2.56
N GLY A 113 -22.16 13.44 -2.03
CA GLY A 113 -23.53 13.42 -1.63
C GLY A 113 -23.58 14.04 -0.25
N PRO A 114 -24.66 14.77 0.06
CA PRO A 114 -24.80 15.46 1.33
C PRO A 114 -24.51 14.49 2.47
N ALA A 115 -23.77 14.98 3.48
CA ALA A 115 -23.32 14.20 4.62
C ALA A 115 -24.43 13.27 5.11
N THR A 116 -24.22 11.96 5.01
CA THR A 116 -25.19 11.01 5.58
C THR A 116 -25.12 11.18 7.09
N ILE A 117 -26.15 11.82 7.64
CA ILE A 117 -26.52 11.76 9.04
C ILE A 117 -26.35 10.31 9.52
N SER A 118 -25.69 10.16 10.67
CA SER A 118 -25.54 8.86 11.32
C SER A 118 -26.93 8.30 11.63
N LEU A 119 -27.19 7.03 11.28
CA LEU A 119 -28.47 6.38 11.58
C LEU A 119 -28.72 6.17 13.09
N SER A 120 -27.76 6.53 13.95
CA SER A 120 -27.90 6.56 15.41
C SER A 120 -28.54 7.86 15.96
N GLU A 121 -28.66 8.91 15.14
CA GLU A 121 -29.19 10.22 15.57
C GLU A 121 -30.69 10.41 15.30
N ARG A 122 -31.39 9.37 14.86
CA ARG A 122 -32.84 9.45 14.68
C ARG A 122 -33.55 9.05 15.97
N GLU A 123 -33.76 10.06 16.81
CA GLU A 123 -34.77 10.04 17.86
C GLU A 123 -36.08 9.46 17.31
N ALA A 124 -36.60 8.44 18.01
CA ALA A 124 -37.78 7.70 17.59
C ALA A 124 -38.99 8.64 17.46
N PRO A 125 -39.68 8.69 16.31
CA PRO A 125 -40.93 9.43 16.23
C PRO A 125 -42.01 8.68 17.02
N ALA A 126 -42.55 9.34 18.05
CA ALA A 126 -43.77 8.92 18.73
C ALA A 126 -44.93 8.97 17.73
N SER A 127 -45.51 7.80 17.44
CA SER A 127 -46.67 7.51 16.56
C SER A 127 -46.39 7.29 15.06
N PRO A 128 -46.89 6.19 14.46
CA PRO A 128 -46.81 5.94 13.03
C PRO A 128 -48.03 6.53 12.28
N PRO A 129 -47.87 7.27 11.17
CA PRO A 129 -48.96 7.46 10.23
C PRO A 129 -49.13 6.19 9.38
N ALA A 130 -50.34 5.64 9.36
CA ALA A 130 -50.71 4.50 8.52
C ALA A 130 -50.57 4.88 7.03
N ARG A 131 -49.46 4.50 6.40
CA ARG A 131 -49.27 4.56 4.94
C ARG A 131 -49.16 3.15 4.41
N GLN A 132 -50.24 2.67 3.81
CA GLN A 132 -50.29 1.42 3.05
C GLN A 132 -49.22 1.45 1.95
N LEU A 133 -48.32 0.45 1.98
CA LEU A 133 -47.41 0.19 0.87
C LEU A 133 -48.22 -0.37 -0.31
N PRO A 134 -47.98 0.10 -1.55
CA PRO A 134 -48.60 -0.51 -2.73
C PRO A 134 -48.13 -1.97 -2.88
N PRO A 135 -49.01 -2.88 -3.33
CA PRO A 135 -48.72 -4.32 -3.35
C PRO A 135 -47.54 -4.63 -4.29
N LEU A 136 -46.57 -5.38 -3.76
CA LEU A 136 -45.43 -5.92 -4.48
C LEU A 136 -45.91 -6.82 -5.63
N ARG A 137 -45.78 -6.35 -6.88
CA ARG A 137 -45.95 -7.20 -8.07
C ARG A 137 -44.76 -8.16 -8.13
N HIS A 138 -44.95 -9.40 -7.70
CA HIS A 138 -44.02 -10.48 -8.00
C HIS A 138 -44.17 -10.88 -9.47
N THR A 139 -43.34 -10.31 -10.34
CA THR A 139 -43.19 -10.77 -11.72
C THR A 139 -42.35 -12.06 -11.71
N TYR A 140 -42.97 -13.19 -11.38
CA TYR A 140 -42.40 -14.49 -11.73
C TYR A 140 -42.60 -14.68 -13.24
N GLY A 141 -41.55 -14.37 -14.00
CA GLY A 141 -41.46 -14.78 -15.39
C GLY A 141 -41.30 -16.30 -15.47
N GLY A 142 -42.17 -16.94 -16.26
CA GLY A 142 -41.90 -18.24 -16.85
C GLY A 142 -42.69 -19.41 -16.28
N ARG A 143 -43.98 -19.51 -16.61
CA ARG A 143 -44.59 -20.81 -16.91
C ARG A 143 -45.74 -20.64 -17.90
N ARG A 144 -45.65 -21.45 -18.96
CA ARG A 144 -46.52 -21.51 -20.13
C ARG A 144 -47.96 -21.78 -19.74
N ASP A 145 -48.90 -21.11 -20.39
CA ASP A 145 -50.19 -21.72 -20.73
C ASP A 145 -50.56 -21.36 -22.18
N PRO A 146 -50.89 -22.37 -23.01
CA PRO A 146 -51.28 -22.16 -24.39
C PRO A 146 -52.77 -21.85 -24.48
N GLN A 147 -53.13 -20.60 -24.77
CA GLN A 147 -54.43 -20.29 -25.35
C GLN A 147 -54.25 -19.86 -26.80
N LYS A 148 -54.53 -20.78 -27.71
CA LYS A 148 -54.99 -20.48 -29.06
C LYS A 148 -55.64 -21.75 -29.59
N TYR A 149 -56.95 -21.84 -29.47
CA TYR A 149 -57.92 -22.30 -30.48
C TYR A 149 -59.29 -22.19 -29.80
N ALA A 150 -59.88 -21.01 -29.90
CA ALA A 150 -61.32 -20.84 -29.81
C ALA A 150 -61.78 -20.46 -31.22
N GLN A 151 -62.39 -21.42 -31.90
CA GLN A 151 -63.56 -21.27 -32.76
C GLN A 151 -64.24 -22.63 -32.85
#